data_AF-A0A3D3PTV0-F1
#
_entry.id   AF-A0A3D3PTV0-F1
#
_cell.length_a   1.000
_cell.length_b   1.000
_cell.length_c   1.000
_cell.angle_alpha   90.00
_cell.angle_beta   90.00
_cell.angle_gamma   90.00
#
_symmetry.space_group_name_H-M   'P 1'
#
loop_
_entity.id
_entity.type
_entity.pdbx_description
1 polymer ?
#
loop_
_entity_poly.entity_id
_entity_poly.type
_entity_poly.pdbx_seq_one_letter_code
_entity_poly.pdbx_strand_id
1 'polypeptide(L)'
;TGDLAKAFARKAGPTGEVWLTDINESMLRVGRDRLLNSGLSIPISLCDAEKLPFPSNYFDRVTVAFGLRNMTHKDAALAEMRRVLKPGGKLLVLEFSKVWEPLKKPYDVYSFSVLPWLGKRIAGDADSYRYLAESIRMHPDQDTLKKMMQDAGLERVEYFNLTAGVAALHTGMKF
;
A
#
# COMPACT_ATOMS: atom_id res chain seq x y z
N THR A 1 1.79 10.04 -3.98
CA THR A 1 1.27 11.43 -4.00
C THR A 1 0.82 11.97 -2.64
N GLY A 2 0.99 11.25 -1.52
CA GLY A 2 0.75 11.81 -0.18
C GLY A 2 -0.70 11.85 0.32
N ASP A 3 -1.66 11.33 -0.45
CA ASP A 3 -3.10 11.41 -0.11
C ASP A 3 -3.46 10.68 1.20
N LEU A 4 -2.86 9.52 1.44
CA LEU A 4 -3.01 8.82 2.73
C LEU A 4 -2.39 9.61 3.88
N ALA A 5 -1.16 10.12 3.70
CA ALA A 5 -0.47 10.89 4.73
C ALA A 5 -1.27 12.14 5.12
N LYS A 6 -1.92 12.79 4.15
CA LYS A 6 -2.85 13.91 4.39
C LYS A 6 -4.04 13.49 5.26
N ALA A 7 -4.67 12.35 4.95
CA ALA A 7 -5.80 11.84 5.72
C ALA A 7 -5.39 11.47 7.16
N PHE A 8 -4.23 10.81 7.32
CA PHE A 8 -3.69 10.47 8.62
C PHE A 8 -3.26 11.69 9.43
N ALA A 9 -2.61 12.68 8.82
CA ALA A 9 -2.20 13.92 9.50
C ALA A 9 -3.40 14.65 10.11
N ARG A 10 -4.51 14.74 9.36
CA ARG A 10 -5.75 15.34 9.87
C ARG A 10 -6.36 14.55 11.03
N LYS A 11 -6.28 13.22 10.98
CA LYS A 11 -6.86 12.34 12.00
C LYS A 11 -5.99 12.20 13.26
N ALA A 12 -4.67 12.29 13.11
CA ALA A 12 -3.72 12.22 14.21
C ALA A 12 -3.79 13.47 15.09
N GLY A 13 -4.27 14.59 14.54
CA GLY A 13 -4.47 15.83 15.27
C GLY A 13 -3.16 16.58 15.51
N PRO A 14 -3.18 17.67 16.30
CA PRO A 14 -2.05 18.60 16.42
C PRO A 14 -0.84 18.02 17.16
N THR A 15 -1.02 16.97 17.96
CA THR A 15 0.06 16.29 18.69
C THR A 15 0.53 15.01 18.00
N GLY A 16 -0.13 14.62 16.89
CA GLY A 16 0.17 13.40 16.17
C GLY A 16 1.32 13.60 15.18
N GLU A 17 2.22 12.62 15.12
CA GLU A 17 3.31 12.59 14.16
C GLU A 17 2.96 11.68 12.99
N VAL A 18 3.13 12.19 11.76
CA VAL A 18 2.88 11.42 10.53
C VAL A 18 4.07 11.59 9.60
N TRP A 19 4.68 10.48 9.21
CA TRP A 19 5.76 10.47 8.23
C TRP A 19 5.25 10.03 6.86
N LEU A 20 5.68 10.72 5.81
CA LEU A 20 5.54 10.26 4.44
C LEU A 20 6.88 9.68 3.96
N THR A 21 6.87 8.43 3.49
CA THR A 21 8.06 7.76 2.96
C THR A 21 7.81 7.21 1.57
N ASP A 22 8.82 7.27 0.70
CA ASP A 22 8.82 6.66 -0.62
C ASP A 22 10.28 6.46 -1.07
N ILE A 23 10.55 5.49 -1.93
CA ILE A 23 11.87 5.28 -2.55
C ILE A 23 12.05 6.19 -3.78
N ASN A 24 10.94 6.64 -4.38
CA ASN A 24 10.96 7.49 -5.55
C ASN A 24 10.89 8.97 -5.16
N GLU A 25 12.02 9.66 -5.32
CA GLU A 25 12.15 11.08 -5.00
C GLU A 25 11.14 11.97 -5.73
N SER A 26 10.83 11.69 -7.00
CA SER A 26 9.90 12.51 -7.79
C SER A 26 8.47 12.43 -7.21
N MET A 27 8.03 11.23 -6.84
CA MET A 27 6.72 11.01 -6.21
C MET A 27 6.64 11.62 -4.82
N LEU A 28 7.75 11.55 -4.08
CA LEU A 28 7.89 12.13 -2.74
C LEU A 28 7.80 13.67 -2.79
N ARG A 29 8.48 14.31 -3.75
CA ARG A 29 8.41 15.76 -4.00
C ARG A 29 6.99 16.20 -4.35
N VAL A 30 6.31 15.50 -5.26
CA VAL A 30 4.90 15.79 -5.59
C VAL A 30 4.00 15.63 -4.36
N GLY A 31 4.24 14.60 -3.53
CA GLY A 31 3.51 14.39 -2.29
C GLY A 31 3.70 15.53 -1.28
N ARG A 32 4.96 15.96 -1.07
CA ARG A 32 5.31 17.11 -0.24
C ARG A 32 4.57 18.36 -0.68
N ASP A 33 4.65 18.70 -1.96
CA ASP A 33 4.09 19.96 -2.47
C ASP A 33 2.57 19.97 -2.34
N ARG A 34 1.89 18.83 -2.55
CA ARG A 34 0.45 18.68 -2.31
C ARG A 34 0.07 18.83 -0.83
N LEU A 35 0.89 18.31 0.09
CA LEU A 35 0.67 18.46 1.52
C LEU A 35 0.80 19.93 1.94
N LEU A 36 1.87 20.60 1.50
CA LEU A 36 2.12 22.02 1.77
C LEU A 36 1.00 22.90 1.21
N ASN A 37 0.57 22.68 -0.03
CA ASN A 37 -0.56 23.39 -0.64
C ASN A 37 -1.88 23.19 0.12
N SER A 38 -1.98 22.14 0.94
CA SER A 38 -3.14 21.88 1.78
C SER A 38 -2.99 22.36 3.23
N GLY A 39 -1.94 23.14 3.51
CA GLY A 39 -1.63 23.67 4.84
C GLY A 39 -1.05 22.65 5.81
N LEU A 40 -0.54 21.52 5.32
CA LEU A 40 0.05 20.47 6.15
C LEU A 40 1.56 20.42 5.94
N SER A 41 2.31 20.63 7.02
CA SER A 41 3.75 20.38 7.07
C SER A 41 3.99 19.16 7.95
N ILE A 42 4.37 18.05 7.31
CA ILE A 42 4.69 16.79 7.98
C ILE A 42 6.11 16.35 7.59
N PRO A 43 6.82 15.59 8.44
CA PRO A 43 8.13 15.06 8.09
C PRO A 43 8.04 14.04 6.94
N ILE A 44 9.09 14.02 6.11
CA ILE A 44 9.18 13.22 4.89
C ILE A 44 10.56 12.57 4.82
N SER A 45 10.63 11.31 4.40
CA SER A 45 11.90 10.58 4.24
C SER A 45 11.94 9.84 2.91
N LEU A 46 13.06 10.00 2.18
CA LEU A 46 13.37 9.18 1.00
C LEU A 46 14.02 7.89 1.48
N CYS A 47 13.33 6.77 1.39
CA CYS A 47 13.84 5.49 1.86
C CYS A 47 13.19 4.29 1.17
N ASP A 48 13.89 3.16 1.25
CA ASP A 48 13.35 1.86 0.89
C ASP A 48 12.49 1.31 2.03
N ALA A 49 11.31 0.80 1.71
CA ALA A 49 10.43 0.17 2.69
C ALA A 49 11.00 -1.15 3.24
N GLU A 50 11.95 -1.77 2.54
CA GLU A 50 12.70 -2.94 3.00
C GLU A 50 13.76 -2.56 4.05
N LYS A 51 14.10 -1.27 4.18
CA LYS A 51 15.06 -0.75 5.17
C LYS A 51 14.68 0.65 5.64
N LEU A 52 13.79 0.71 6.61
CA LEU A 52 13.24 1.95 7.13
C LEU A 52 14.23 2.65 8.08
N PRO A 53 14.48 3.96 7.92
CA PRO A 53 15.46 4.72 8.70
C PRO A 53 14.91 5.13 10.08
N PHE A 54 14.14 4.26 10.73
CA PHE A 54 13.50 4.52 12.01
C PHE A 54 13.91 3.46 13.04
N PRO A 55 13.96 3.83 14.34
CA PRO A 55 14.22 2.85 15.38
C PRO A 55 13.09 1.82 15.48
N SER A 56 13.40 0.69 16.10
CA SER A 56 12.40 -0.33 16.41
C SER A 56 11.38 0.23 17.42
N ASN A 57 10.13 -0.21 17.35
CA ASN A 57 9.07 0.18 18.30
C ASN A 57 8.79 1.70 18.37
N TYR A 58 8.77 2.37 17.22
CA TYR A 58 8.58 3.82 17.14
C TYR A 58 7.16 4.24 16.79
N PHE A 59 6.52 3.55 15.85
CA PHE A 59 5.21 3.95 15.33
C PHE A 59 4.07 3.16 15.96
N ASP A 60 2.97 3.84 16.26
CA ASP A 60 1.71 3.20 16.67
C ASP A 60 1.00 2.56 15.47
N ARG A 61 1.15 3.15 14.28
CA ARG A 61 0.53 2.70 13.02
C ARG A 61 1.53 2.81 11.88
N VAL A 62 1.56 1.78 11.04
CA VAL A 62 2.26 1.80 9.74
C VAL A 62 1.24 1.46 8.67
N THR A 63 1.29 2.15 7.55
CA THR A 63 0.36 1.96 6.45
C THR A 63 1.10 1.96 5.12
N VAL A 64 0.69 1.08 4.23
CA VAL A 64 1.10 1.08 2.82
C VAL A 64 -0.15 0.91 1.97
N ALA A 65 -0.29 1.71 0.92
CA ALA A 65 -1.41 1.63 -0.01
C ALA A 65 -0.88 1.58 -1.44
N PHE A 66 -1.27 0.54 -2.17
CA PHE A 66 -0.91 0.33 -3.56
C PHE A 66 0.60 0.42 -3.84
N GLY A 67 1.44 0.06 -2.87
CA GLY A 67 2.90 0.10 -2.98
C GLY A 67 3.59 -1.24 -2.74
N LEU A 68 3.01 -2.13 -1.92
CA LEU A 68 3.64 -3.39 -1.53
C LEU A 68 3.87 -4.32 -2.74
N ARG A 69 3.00 -4.26 -3.76
CA ARG A 69 3.18 -5.07 -4.98
C ARG A 69 4.49 -4.76 -5.73
N ASN A 70 4.99 -3.53 -5.61
CA ASN A 70 6.18 -3.05 -6.31
C ASN A 70 7.48 -3.29 -5.51
N MET A 71 7.39 -3.78 -4.28
CA MET A 71 8.57 -4.13 -3.47
C MET A 71 9.15 -5.45 -3.93
N THR A 72 10.48 -5.53 -3.97
CA THR A 72 11.23 -6.70 -4.47
C THR A 72 11.11 -7.84 -3.47
N HIS A 73 11.39 -7.55 -2.21
CA HIS A 73 11.32 -8.50 -1.09
C HIS A 73 10.19 -8.07 -0.14
N LYS A 74 8.98 -8.54 -0.45
CA LYS A 74 7.76 -8.23 0.31
C LYS A 74 7.84 -8.71 1.76
N ASP A 75 8.47 -9.87 1.98
CA ASP A 75 8.79 -10.43 3.28
C ASP A 75 9.71 -9.50 4.09
N ALA A 76 10.78 -9.00 3.49
CA ALA A 76 11.69 -8.04 4.13
C ALA A 76 10.95 -6.73 4.47
N ALA A 77 10.16 -6.20 3.55
CA ALA A 77 9.35 -5.01 3.80
C ALA A 77 8.34 -5.21 4.93
N LEU A 78 7.63 -6.33 4.98
CA LEU A 78 6.68 -6.64 6.07
C LEU A 78 7.41 -6.79 7.41
N ALA A 79 8.57 -7.44 7.45
CA ALA A 79 9.39 -7.56 8.65
C ALA A 79 9.87 -6.19 9.14
N GLU A 80 10.26 -5.31 8.22
CA GLU A 80 10.73 -3.97 8.55
C GLU A 80 9.60 -3.06 9.05
N MET A 81 8.42 -3.13 8.41
CA MET A 81 7.20 -2.47 8.90
C MET A 81 6.83 -2.96 10.31
N ARG A 82 6.94 -4.27 10.59
CA ARG A 82 6.74 -4.80 11.95
C ARG A 82 7.82 -4.31 12.91
N ARG A 83 9.09 -4.23 12.50
CA ARG A 83 10.20 -3.79 13.36
C ARG A 83 9.93 -2.41 13.93
N VAL A 84 9.53 -1.47 13.08
CA VAL A 84 9.29 -0.07 13.47
C VAL A 84 7.96 0.13 14.22
N LEU A 85 7.02 -0.82 14.18
CA LEU A 85 5.81 -0.78 15.00
C LEU A 85 6.11 -0.99 16.48
N LYS A 86 5.46 -0.24 17.37
CA LYS A 86 5.41 -0.50 18.83
C LYS A 86 4.65 -1.81 19.13
N PRO A 87 4.91 -2.47 20.28
CA PRO A 87 3.97 -3.43 20.84
C PRO A 87 2.57 -2.78 20.99
N GLY A 88 1.52 -3.49 20.57
CA GLY A 88 0.15 -2.95 20.41
C GLY A 88 -0.07 -2.13 19.13
N GLY A 89 0.98 -1.90 18.34
CA GLY A 89 0.92 -1.20 17.07
C GLY A 89 0.21 -2.01 15.97
N LYS A 90 -0.27 -1.32 14.93
CA LYS A 90 -1.04 -1.96 13.84
C LYS A 90 -0.45 -1.61 12.47
N LEU A 91 -0.21 -2.63 11.65
CA LEU A 91 0.07 -2.53 10.23
C LEU A 91 -1.22 -2.55 9.42
N LEU A 92 -1.34 -1.67 8.43
CA LEU A 92 -2.41 -1.65 7.45
C LEU A 92 -1.81 -1.74 6.03
N VAL A 93 -2.22 -2.74 5.27
CA VAL A 93 -1.80 -2.95 3.88
C VAL A 93 -3.04 -2.88 2.99
N LEU A 94 -3.17 -1.82 2.20
CA LEU A 94 -4.22 -1.70 1.19
C LEU A 94 -3.63 -2.03 -0.17
N GLU A 95 -4.04 -3.13 -0.78
CA GLU A 95 -3.55 -3.53 -2.10
C GLU A 95 -4.64 -4.14 -2.98
N PHE A 96 -4.33 -4.27 -4.27
CA PHE A 96 -5.13 -5.11 -5.15
C PHE A 96 -5.07 -6.57 -4.71
N SER A 97 -6.16 -7.31 -4.93
CA SER A 97 -6.23 -8.73 -4.57
C SER A 97 -7.04 -9.52 -5.60
N LYS A 98 -7.35 -10.78 -5.28
CA LYS A 98 -8.13 -11.63 -6.19
C LYS A 98 -9.61 -11.35 -6.03
N VAL A 99 -10.24 -11.02 -7.15
CA VAL A 99 -11.69 -10.86 -7.28
C VAL A 99 -12.39 -12.19 -6.99
N TRP A 100 -13.57 -12.13 -6.37
CA TRP A 100 -14.41 -13.30 -6.10
C TRP A 100 -14.59 -14.18 -7.36
N GLU A 101 -14.40 -15.49 -7.23
CA GLU A 101 -14.31 -16.44 -8.35
C GLU A 101 -15.46 -16.33 -9.39
N PRO A 102 -16.73 -16.13 -8.99
CA PRO A 102 -17.83 -15.91 -9.96
C PRO A 102 -17.70 -14.64 -10.81
N LEU A 103 -17.01 -13.61 -10.31
CA LEU A 103 -16.79 -12.34 -11.01
C LEU A 103 -15.44 -12.27 -11.73
N LYS A 104 -14.60 -13.29 -11.58
CA LYS A 104 -13.25 -13.34 -12.15
C LYS A 104 -13.25 -13.32 -13.68
N LYS A 105 -14.11 -14.13 -14.32
CA LYS A 105 -14.21 -14.17 -15.80
C LYS A 105 -14.61 -12.81 -16.41
N PRO A 106 -15.69 -12.14 -15.96
CA PRO A 106 -16.04 -10.83 -16.49
C PRO A 106 -14.99 -9.76 -16.14
N TYR A 107 -14.37 -9.84 -14.95
CA TYR A 107 -13.29 -8.94 -14.57
C TYR A 107 -12.03 -9.11 -15.43
N ASP A 108 -11.64 -10.35 -15.77
CA ASP A 108 -10.51 -10.64 -16.64
C ASP A 108 -10.77 -10.10 -18.05
N VAL A 109 -11.96 -10.31 -18.61
CA VAL A 109 -12.31 -9.77 -19.94
C VAL A 109 -12.27 -8.23 -19.93
N TYR A 110 -12.82 -7.60 -18.90
CA TYR A 110 -12.73 -6.15 -18.74
C TYR A 110 -11.27 -5.67 -18.62
N SER A 111 -10.48 -6.33 -17.76
CA SER A 111 -9.10 -5.94 -17.47
C SER A 111 -8.13 -6.15 -18.64
N PHE A 112 -8.31 -7.19 -19.45
CA PHE A 112 -7.41 -7.50 -20.56
C PHE A 112 -7.85 -6.92 -21.90
N SER A 113 -9.14 -6.66 -22.10
CA SER A 113 -9.64 -6.15 -23.38
C SER A 113 -10.08 -4.70 -23.31
N VAL A 114 -10.75 -4.30 -22.23
CA VAL A 114 -11.37 -2.96 -22.13
C VAL A 114 -10.38 -1.94 -21.59
N LEU A 115 -9.68 -2.25 -20.48
CA LEU A 115 -8.72 -1.34 -19.85
C LEU A 115 -7.56 -0.92 -20.78
N PRO A 116 -6.85 -1.83 -21.48
CA PRO A 116 -5.77 -1.45 -22.40
C PRO A 116 -6.29 -0.72 -23.63
N TRP A 117 -7.48 -1.05 -24.12
CA TRP A 117 -8.11 -0.34 -25.24
C TRP A 117 -8.47 1.11 -24.87
N LEU A 118 -9.02 1.32 -23.67
CA LEU A 118 -9.26 2.65 -23.11
C LEU A 118 -7.94 3.40 -22.86
N GLY A 119 -6.94 2.75 -22.27
CA GLY A 119 -5.60 3.33 -22.05
C GLY A 119 -4.97 3.81 -23.36
N LYS A 120 -5.06 3.00 -24.42
CA LYS A 120 -4.60 3.34 -25.78
C LYS A 120 -5.36 4.53 -26.39
N ARG A 121 -6.68 4.59 -26.20
CA ARG A 121 -7.52 5.63 -26.84
C ARG A 121 -7.61 6.94 -26.08
N ILE A 122 -7.46 6.92 -24.75
CA ILE A 122 -7.69 8.10 -23.90
C ILE A 122 -6.38 8.61 -23.30
N ALA A 123 -5.53 7.72 -22.78
CA ALA A 123 -4.30 8.10 -22.09
C ALA A 123 -3.04 8.04 -22.98
N GLY A 124 -3.15 7.44 -24.18
CA GLY A 124 -2.02 7.25 -25.09
C GLY A 124 -0.96 6.25 -24.58
N ASP A 125 -1.25 5.54 -23.47
CA ASP A 125 -0.29 4.68 -22.79
C ASP A 125 -0.95 3.32 -22.48
N ALA A 126 -0.85 2.39 -23.43
CA ALA A 126 -1.42 1.05 -23.28
C ALA A 126 -0.55 0.16 -22.37
N ASP A 127 0.75 0.42 -22.31
CA ASP A 127 1.73 -0.44 -21.64
C ASP A 127 1.66 -0.27 -20.12
N SER A 128 1.46 0.95 -19.62
CA SER A 128 1.21 1.20 -18.18
C SER A 128 -0.04 0.49 -17.68
N TYR A 129 -1.12 0.45 -18.48
CA TYR A 129 -2.36 -0.24 -18.11
C TYR A 129 -2.23 -1.77 -18.21
N ARG A 130 -1.46 -2.28 -19.17
CA ARG A 130 -1.13 -3.72 -19.23
C ARG A 130 -0.29 -4.14 -18.03
N TYR A 131 0.74 -3.37 -17.69
CA TYR A 131 1.56 -3.62 -16.50
C TYR A 131 0.71 -3.60 -15.22
N LEU A 132 -0.24 -2.66 -15.11
CA LEU A 132 -1.17 -2.64 -13.99
C LEU A 132 -1.93 -3.97 -13.88
N ALA A 133 -2.56 -4.42 -14.96
CA ALA A 133 -3.31 -5.68 -14.99
C ALA A 133 -2.42 -6.91 -14.65
N GLU A 134 -1.18 -6.95 -15.17
CA GLU A 134 -0.21 -8.01 -14.86
C GLU A 134 0.24 -7.98 -13.41
N SER A 135 0.54 -6.80 -12.86
CA SER A 135 0.95 -6.63 -11.46
C SER A 135 -0.13 -7.05 -10.48
N ILE A 136 -1.42 -6.84 -10.83
CA ILE A 136 -2.57 -7.30 -10.04
C ILE A 136 -2.62 -8.84 -10.01
N ARG A 137 -2.35 -9.50 -11.14
CA ARG A 137 -2.34 -10.97 -11.22
C ARG A 137 -1.19 -11.62 -10.45
N MET A 138 -0.01 -11.00 -10.47
CA MET A 138 1.18 -11.52 -9.79
C MET A 138 1.17 -11.24 -8.28
N HIS A 139 0.30 -10.35 -7.80
CA HIS A 139 0.19 -10.07 -6.37
C HIS A 139 -0.39 -11.28 -5.61
N PRO A 140 0.13 -11.58 -4.41
CA PRO A 140 -0.45 -12.61 -3.54
C PRO A 140 -1.95 -12.38 -3.33
N ASP A 141 -2.71 -13.47 -3.23
CA ASP A 141 -4.11 -13.37 -2.81
C ASP A 141 -4.23 -13.04 -1.32
N GLN A 142 -5.48 -12.88 -0.89
CA GLN A 142 -5.83 -12.46 0.45
C GLN A 142 -5.20 -13.37 1.51
N ASP A 143 -5.33 -14.69 1.35
CA ASP A 143 -4.82 -15.68 2.31
C ASP A 143 -3.29 -15.76 2.27
N THR A 144 -2.69 -15.70 1.07
CA THR A 144 -1.23 -15.71 0.94
C THR A 144 -0.61 -14.47 1.58
N LEU A 145 -1.14 -13.26 1.33
CA LEU A 145 -0.63 -12.04 1.95
C LEU A 145 -0.85 -12.04 3.48
N LYS A 146 -2.00 -12.55 3.93
CA LYS A 146 -2.27 -12.75 5.36
C LYS A 146 -1.21 -13.67 5.99
N LYS A 147 -0.87 -14.78 5.33
CA LYS A 147 0.16 -15.71 5.80
C LYS A 147 1.54 -15.04 5.84
N MET A 148 1.91 -14.28 4.81
CA MET A 148 3.17 -13.52 4.80
C MET A 148 3.26 -12.52 5.96
N MET A 149 2.17 -11.82 6.28
CA MET A 149 2.13 -10.94 7.45
C MET A 149 2.31 -11.70 8.77
N GLN A 150 1.71 -12.89 8.88
CA GLN A 150 1.87 -13.76 10.04
C GLN A 150 3.31 -14.26 10.18
N ASP A 151 3.93 -14.68 9.07
CA ASP A 151 5.30 -15.16 9.03
C ASP A 151 6.31 -14.05 9.35
N ALA A 152 5.99 -12.80 9.02
CA ALA A 152 6.74 -11.62 9.47
C ALA A 152 6.61 -11.37 10.99
N GLY A 153 5.73 -12.09 11.69
CA GLY A 153 5.50 -12.01 13.13
C GLY A 153 4.36 -11.07 13.55
N LEU A 154 3.48 -10.68 12.64
CA LEU A 154 2.25 -9.98 13.00
C LEU A 154 1.18 -10.98 13.45
N GLU A 155 0.40 -10.60 14.43
CA GLU A 155 -0.69 -11.40 14.98
C GLU A 155 -2.03 -10.73 14.70
N ARG A 156 -3.13 -11.46 14.98
CA ARG A 156 -4.51 -11.01 14.70
C ARG A 156 -4.65 -10.46 13.28
N VAL A 157 -4.08 -11.18 12.32
CA VAL A 157 -4.08 -10.75 10.93
C VAL A 157 -5.45 -11.04 10.31
N GLU A 158 -6.11 -9.99 9.83
CA GLU A 158 -7.42 -10.01 9.20
C GLU A 158 -7.36 -9.29 7.86
N TYR A 159 -8.23 -9.63 6.93
CA TYR A 159 -8.39 -8.89 5.67
C TYR A 159 -9.86 -8.58 5.40
N PHE A 160 -10.09 -7.44 4.77
CA PHE A 160 -11.41 -6.95 4.40
C PHE A 160 -11.44 -6.71 2.89
N ASN A 161 -12.29 -7.47 2.19
CA ASN A 161 -12.45 -7.31 0.74
C ASN A 161 -13.21 -6.02 0.42
N LEU A 162 -12.68 -5.26 -0.53
CA LEU A 162 -13.28 -4.05 -1.08
C LEU A 162 -13.65 -4.31 -2.54
N THR A 163 -14.82 -3.82 -2.94
CA THR A 163 -15.32 -3.95 -4.32
C THR A 163 -15.24 -5.41 -4.83
N ALA A 164 -15.85 -6.33 -4.09
CA ALA A 164 -15.85 -7.76 -4.40
C ALA A 164 -14.46 -8.43 -4.55
N GLY A 165 -13.44 -7.87 -3.88
CA GLY A 165 -12.08 -8.44 -3.85
C GLY A 165 -11.11 -7.84 -4.86
N VAL A 166 -11.53 -6.82 -5.63
CA VAL A 166 -10.60 -6.06 -6.48
C VAL A 166 -9.46 -5.48 -5.65
N ALA A 167 -9.78 -4.94 -4.47
CA ALA A 167 -8.80 -4.55 -3.47
C ALA A 167 -9.12 -5.23 -2.14
N ALA A 168 -8.11 -5.40 -1.30
CA ALA A 168 -8.26 -5.87 0.06
C ALA A 168 -7.44 -4.98 1.00
N LEU A 169 -8.02 -4.72 2.18
CA LEU A 169 -7.31 -4.12 3.30
C LEU A 169 -6.92 -5.22 4.27
N HIS A 170 -5.64 -5.52 4.36
CA HIS A 170 -5.09 -6.39 5.40
C HIS A 170 -4.66 -5.57 6.61
N THR A 171 -4.93 -6.09 7.79
CA THR A 171 -4.48 -5.50 9.05
C THR A 171 -3.81 -6.55 9.90
N GLY A 172 -2.77 -6.16 10.64
CA GLY A 172 -2.07 -7.04 11.57
C GLY A 172 -1.53 -6.25 12.76
N MET A 173 -1.44 -6.88 13.92
CA MET A 173 -0.95 -6.25 15.15
C MET A 173 0.40 -6.82 15.55
N LYS A 174 1.23 -5.98 16.17
CA LYS A 174 2.44 -6.43 16.87
C LYS A 174 2.13 -6.59 18.34
N PHE A 175 2.50 -7.71 18.94
CA PHE A 175 2.55 -7.87 20.40
C PHE A 175 3.99 -7.93 20.88
#